data_AF-A0A1R0GNK9-F1
#
_entry.id   AF-A0A1R0GNK9-F1
#
_cell.length_a   1.000
_cell.length_b   1.000
_cell.length_c   1.000
_cell.angle_alpha   90.00
_cell.angle_beta   90.00
_cell.angle_gamma   90.00
#
_symmetry.space_group_name_H-M   'P 1'
#
loop_
_entity.id
_entity.type
_entity.pdbx_description
1 polymer ?
#
loop_
_entity_poly.entity_id
_entity_poly.type
_entity_poly.pdbx_seq_one_letter_code
_entity_poly.pdbx_strand_id
1 'polypeptide(L)' 'MVTGDGRTTYPLIFIYYCPPTSSPEMMMLYASSQHQFQNELNLGKAYVLHESEEFTKEWLEERLGKFGN' A
#
# COMPACT_ATOMS: atom_id res chain seq x y z
N MET A 1 12.27 6.00 8.10
CA MET A 1 13.17 6.89 7.33
C MET A 1 13.56 8.05 8.22
N VAL A 2 14.85 8.35 8.31
CA VAL A 2 15.34 9.51 9.06
C VAL A 2 15.19 10.72 8.15
N THR A 3 14.27 11.61 8.49
CA THR A 3 14.10 12.91 7.83
C THR A 3 15.38 13.74 8.04
N GLY A 4 15.68 14.71 7.17
CA GLY A 4 16.92 15.50 7.21
C GLY A 4 17.21 16.23 8.54
N ASP A 5 16.25 16.27 9.45
CA ASP A 5 16.33 16.78 10.82
C ASP A 5 16.68 15.71 11.89
N GLY A 6 16.96 14.47 11.49
CA GLY A 6 17.30 13.36 12.39
C GLY A 6 16.09 12.59 12.95
N ARG A 7 14.86 12.93 12.54
CA ARG A 7 13.65 12.27 13.04
C ARG A 7 13.30 11.02 12.25
N THR A 8 13.01 9.93 12.95
CA THR A 8 12.50 8.72 12.30
C THR A 8 10.99 8.79 12.15
N THR A 9 10.52 8.83 10.91
CA THR A 9 9.08 8.78 10.59
C THR A 9 8.69 7.39 10.10
N TYR A 10 7.52 6.92 10.53
CA TYR A 10 6.90 5.65 10.17
C TYR A 10 5.52 5.90 9.52
N PRO A 11 5.47 6.16 8.21
CA PRO A 11 4.21 6.39 7.51
C PRO A 11 3.37 5.11 7.47
N LEU A 12 2.07 5.23 7.77
CA LEU A 12 1.10 4.16 7.55
C LEU A 12 0.68 4.17 6.08
N ILE A 13 0.68 3.01 5.43
CA ILE A 13 0.23 2.83 4.05
C ILE A 13 -0.76 1.67 3.95
N PHE A 14 -1.66 1.76 2.98
CA PHE A 14 -2.58 0.67 2.65
C PHE A 14 -2.10 -0.07 1.41
N ILE A 15 -2.02 -1.40 1.49
CA ILE A 15 -1.64 -2.27 0.38
C ILE A 15 -2.80 -3.22 0.11
N TYR A 16 -3.38 -3.12 -1.07
CA TYR A 16 -4.36 -4.04 -1.59
C TYR A 16 -3.65 -5.08 -2.46
N TYR A 17 -3.46 -6.28 -1.93
CA TYR A 17 -2.84 -7.38 -2.66
C TYR A 17 -3.91 -8.34 -3.18
N CYS A 18 -3.97 -8.52 -4.49
CA CYS A 18 -4.95 -9.37 -5.16
C CYS A 18 -4.27 -10.18 -6.27
N PRO A 19 -3.70 -11.36 -5.94
CA PRO A 19 -3.02 -12.18 -6.92
C PRO A 19 -3.99 -12.78 -7.94
N PRO A 20 -3.57 -12.96 -9.20
CA PRO A 20 -4.44 -13.45 -10.28
C PRO A 20 -4.91 -14.89 -10.08
N THR A 21 -4.28 -15.64 -9.19
CA THR A 21 -4.68 -17.01 -8.79
C THR A 21 -5.87 -17.03 -7.82
N SER A 22 -6.32 -15.88 -7.33
CA SER A 22 -7.47 -15.78 -6.42
C SER A 22 -8.77 -16.20 -7.11
N SER A 23 -9.72 -16.75 -6.36
CA SER A 23 -11.05 -17.04 -6.93
C SER A 23 -11.73 -15.72 -7.37
N PRO A 24 -12.44 -15.70 -8.52
CA PRO A 24 -13.12 -14.49 -9.00
C PRO A 24 -14.11 -13.89 -7.99
N GLU A 25 -14.80 -14.72 -7.22
CA GLU A 25 -15.73 -14.27 -6.17
C GLU A 25 -15.01 -13.46 -5.08
N MET A 26 -13.87 -13.96 -4.59
CA MET A 26 -13.04 -13.23 -3.63
C MET A 26 -12.48 -11.94 -4.23
N MET A 27 -12.03 -11.95 -5.48
CA MET A 27 -11.53 -10.73 -6.13
C MET A 27 -12.62 -9.64 -6.15
N MET A 28 -13.85 -9.99 -6.51
CA MET A 28 -14.97 -9.03 -6.50
C MET A 28 -15.33 -8.54 -5.09
N LEU A 29 -15.38 -9.45 -4.12
CA LEU A 29 -15.68 -9.11 -2.73
C LEU A 29 -14.68 -8.10 -2.16
N TYR A 30 -13.39 -8.37 -2.32
CA TYR A 30 -12.34 -7.52 -1.80
C TYR A 30 -12.16 -6.23 -2.61
N ALA A 31 -12.38 -6.24 -3.93
CA ALA A 31 -12.35 -5.03 -4.76
C ALA A 31 -13.48 -4.05 -4.40
N SER A 32 -14.69 -4.56 -4.13
CA SER A 32 -15.81 -3.71 -3.70
C SER A 32 -15.56 -3.05 -2.33
N SER A 33 -14.87 -3.74 -1.44
CA SER A 33 -14.52 -3.24 -0.11
C SER A 33 -13.33 -2.29 -0.11
N GLN A 34 -12.46 -2.36 -1.14
CA GLN A 34 -11.23 -1.58 -1.23
C GLN A 34 -11.47 -0.07 -1.06
N HIS A 35 -12.49 0.47 -1.75
CA HIS A 35 -12.79 1.90 -1.69
C HIS A 35 -13.31 2.32 -0.31
N GLN A 36 -14.11 1.46 0.33
CA GLN A 36 -14.59 1.69 1.69
C GLN A 36 -13.41 1.77 2.68
N PHE A 37 -12.49 0.80 2.62
CA PHE A 37 -11.29 0.81 3.48
C PHE A 37 -10.39 2.03 3.22
N GLN A 38 -10.21 2.44 1.97
CA GLN A 38 -9.43 3.65 1.65
C GLN A 38 -10.03 4.90 2.28
N ASN A 39 -11.35 5.05 2.21
CA ASN A 39 -12.07 6.18 2.79
C ASN A 39 -12.05 6.17 4.32
N GLU A 40 -12.26 5.00 4.94
CA GLU A 40 -12.26 4.86 6.40
C GLU A 40 -10.87 5.07 7.01
N LEU A 41 -9.82 4.56 6.36
CA LEU A 41 -8.46 4.70 6.85
C LEU A 41 -7.90 6.12 6.64
N ASN A 42 -8.55 6.93 5.78
CA ASN A 42 -8.13 8.30 5.43
C ASN A 42 -6.62 8.39 5.10
N LEU A 43 -6.09 7.34 4.45
CA LEU A 43 -4.68 7.25 4.09
C LEU A 43 -4.45 7.92 2.74
N GLY A 44 -3.53 8.87 2.69
CA GLY A 44 -3.25 9.64 1.47
C GLY A 44 -2.63 8.83 0.33
N LYS A 45 -2.14 7.61 0.57
CA LYS A 45 -1.61 6.72 -0.47
C LYS A 45 -2.01 5.26 -0.21
N ALA A 46 -2.70 4.70 -1.20
CA ALA A 46 -3.03 3.28 -1.28
C ALA A 46 -2.35 2.69 -2.52
N TYR A 47 -1.83 1.48 -2.38
CA TYR A 47 -1.15 0.77 -3.47
C TYR A 47 -1.87 -0.54 -3.75
N VAL A 48 -1.90 -0.92 -5.03
CA VAL A 48 -2.43 -2.21 -5.48
C VAL A 48 -1.26 -3.04 -5.98
N LEU A 49 -1.18 -4.29 -5.53
CA LEU A 49 -0.19 -5.26 -5.95
C LEU A 49 -0.89 -6.51 -6.49
N HIS A 50 -0.38 -7.05 -7.58
CA HIS A 50 -0.89 -8.28 -8.19
C HIS A 50 0.09 -9.44 -8.04
N GLU A 51 1.37 -9.13 -7.91
CA GLU A 51 2.42 -10.13 -7.70
C GLU A 51 3.09 -9.90 -6.35
N SER A 52 3.43 -10.98 -5.66
CA SER A 52 4.10 -10.90 -4.35
C SER A 52 5.51 -10.33 -4.48
N GLU A 53 6.13 -10.58 -5.62
CA GLU A 53 7.48 -10.19 -6.01
C GLU A 53 7.61 -8.67 -6.20
N GLU A 54 6.50 -7.97 -6.44
CA GLU A 54 6.47 -6.51 -6.49
C GLU A 54 6.68 -5.89 -5.11
N PHE A 55 6.36 -6.61 -4.03
CA PHE A 55 6.50 -6.10 -2.66
C PHE A 55 7.93 -6.27 -2.13
N THR A 56 8.86 -5.49 -2.67
CA THR A 56 10.26 -5.48 -2.22
C THR A 56 10.57 -4.32 -1.28
N LYS A 57 11.70 -4.42 -0.59
CA LYS A 57 12.21 -3.33 0.26
C LYS A 57 12.48 -2.08 -0.58
N GLU A 58 13.05 -2.24 -1.76
CA GLU A 58 13.37 -1.16 -2.69
C GLU A 58 12.09 -0.48 -3.18
N TRP A 59 11.06 -1.25 -3.51
CA TRP A 59 9.74 -0.72 -3.86
C TRP A 59 9.14 0.08 -2.71
N LEU A 60 9.21 -0.45 -1.49
CA LEU A 60 8.72 0.24 -0.29
C LEU A 60 9.48 1.55 -0.06
N GLU A 61 10.81 1.54 -0.16
CA GLU A 61 11.64 2.74 -0.01
C GLU A 61 11.36 3.78 -1.09
N GLU A 62 11.13 3.39 -2.35
CA GLU A 62 10.76 4.31 -3.42
C GLU A 62 9.38 4.98 -3.16
N ARG A 63 8.42 4.21 -2.65
CA ARG A 63 7.07 4.71 -2.34
C ARG A 63 7.04 5.55 -1.05
N LEU A 64 7.80 5.13 -0.03
CA LEU A 64 7.90 5.82 1.25
C LEU A 64 8.80 7.06 1.20
N GLY A 65 9.81 7.10 0.33
CA GLY A 65 10.66 8.27 0.12
C GLY A 65 9.88 9.50 -0.35
N LYS A 66 8.75 9.27 -1.05
CA LYS A 66 7.79 10.31 -1.47
C LYS A 66 6.97 10.91 -0.31
N PHE A 67 7.18 10.50 0.94
CA PHE A 67 6.54 11.12 2.12
C PHE A 67 7.48 12.07 2.88
N GLY A 68 8.77 12.13 2.49
CA GLY A 68 9.78 12.95 3.15
C GLY A 68 10.07 14.30 2.50
N ASN A 69 9.24 14.76 1.56
CA ASN A 69 9.31 16.10 0.94
C ASN A 69 8.17 17.00 1.45
#